data_AF-H1Y0B9-F1
#
_entry.id   AF-H1Y0B9-F1
#
_cell.length_a   1.000
_cell.length_b   1.000
_cell.length_c   1.000
_cell.angle_alpha   90.00
_cell.angle_beta   90.00
_cell.angle_gamma   90.00
#
_symmetry.space_group_name_H-M   'P 1'
#
loop_
_entity.id
_entity.type
_entity.pdbx_description
1 polymer ?
#
loop_
_entity_poly.entity_id
_entity_poly.type
_entity_poly.pdbx_seq_one_letter_code
_entity_poly.pdbx_strand_id
1 'polypeptide(L)'
;MKKLSILSALLAPLFFLSLKAEGQAGVPASFRGDFNRMQSNAAMNMNMNRMMNQRWYFGMNYMVNKKYKFKVMMKDSSVKEVKSKIYADTTTHKSYLMYTDKALPDTDPNRYKEIRIYCDKTLNISRSGGGATYTVMATDSCWLFKVIWGKVNAYSNLSETDDIDSYYLRAFQVFGGSIQKLDSASLAPVIKENPKAVKALKKKDYYKAILQYNTVD
;
A
#
# COMPACT_ATOMS: atom_id res chain seq x y z
N MET A 1 -31.37 71.07 37.79
CA MET A 1 -31.33 72.12 36.74
C MET A 1 -30.44 71.64 35.60
N LYS A 2 -30.81 72.01 34.38
CA LYS A 2 -30.36 71.53 33.06
C LYS A 2 -28.85 71.67 32.77
N LYS A 3 -28.32 70.74 31.95
CA LYS A 3 -27.48 70.91 30.71
C LYS A 3 -26.82 69.55 30.41
N LEU A 4 -27.26 68.73 29.44
CA LEU A 4 -27.14 68.82 27.96
C LEU A 4 -25.71 69.16 27.49
N SER A 5 -24.99 68.18 26.92
CA SER A 5 -23.93 68.42 25.91
C SER A 5 -23.40 67.13 25.25
N ILE A 6 -23.81 66.95 23.99
CA ILE A 6 -22.98 66.62 22.81
C ILE A 6 -22.47 65.18 22.63
N LEU A 7 -23.28 64.46 21.84
CA LEU A 7 -22.92 63.46 20.83
C LEU A 7 -21.57 63.76 20.15
N SER A 8 -20.65 62.80 20.12
CA SER A 8 -19.59 62.73 19.12
C SER A 8 -19.59 61.32 18.53
N ALA A 9 -20.29 61.18 17.41
CA ALA A 9 -20.28 59.99 16.59
C ALA A 9 -18.91 59.88 15.90
N LEU A 10 -18.05 58.99 16.40
CA LEU A 10 -16.84 58.57 15.68
C LEU A 10 -17.26 57.63 14.55
N LEU A 11 -17.36 58.19 13.34
CA LEU A 11 -17.38 57.42 12.09
C LEU A 11 -16.01 56.78 11.92
N ALA A 12 -15.90 55.47 12.17
CA ALA A 12 -14.71 54.71 11.81
C ALA A 12 -14.74 54.41 10.30
N PRO A 13 -13.70 54.79 9.53
CA PRO A 13 -13.62 54.40 8.12
C PRO A 13 -13.38 52.88 8.03
N LEU A 14 -14.35 52.17 7.48
CA LEU A 14 -14.23 50.80 6.99
C LEU A 14 -13.18 50.78 5.86
N PHE A 15 -11.93 50.51 6.19
CA PHE A 15 -10.91 50.14 5.21
C PHE A 15 -11.27 48.77 4.64
N PHE A 16 -11.92 48.77 3.48
CA PHE A 16 -11.96 47.61 2.60
C PHE A 16 -10.53 47.34 2.13
N LEU A 17 -9.82 46.46 2.84
CA LEU A 17 -8.62 45.82 2.32
C LEU A 17 -9.03 45.00 1.10
N SER A 18 -8.82 45.56 -0.09
CA SER A 18 -8.91 44.82 -1.34
C SER A 18 -7.82 43.75 -1.32
N LEU A 19 -8.15 42.54 -0.90
CA LEU A 19 -7.36 41.36 -1.19
C LEU A 19 -7.31 41.26 -2.73
N LYS A 20 -6.23 41.77 -3.33
CA LYS A 20 -5.90 41.45 -4.71
C LYS A 20 -5.65 39.94 -4.72
N ALA A 21 -6.60 39.20 -5.28
CA ALA A 21 -6.38 37.81 -5.62
C ALA A 21 -5.25 37.78 -6.66
N GLU A 22 -4.03 37.51 -6.22
CA GLU A 22 -2.91 37.28 -7.10
C GLU A 22 -3.18 35.99 -7.88
N GLY A 23 -3.70 36.14 -9.09
CA GLY A 23 -3.80 35.04 -10.04
C GLY A 23 -2.39 34.48 -10.27
N GLN A 24 -2.25 33.16 -10.13
CA GLN A 24 -0.99 32.40 -10.23
C GLN A 24 -0.05 33.01 -11.29
N ALA A 25 1.01 33.66 -10.82
CA ALA A 25 2.01 34.29 -11.68
C ALA A 25 2.75 33.23 -12.50
N GLY A 26 2.87 33.45 -13.82
CA GLY A 26 3.68 32.60 -14.70
C GLY A 26 2.94 31.68 -15.67
N VAL A 27 1.60 31.62 -15.63
CA VAL A 27 0.81 30.84 -16.62
C VAL A 27 -0.01 31.78 -17.52
N PRO A 28 0.23 31.78 -18.86
CA PRO A 28 -0.55 32.58 -19.79
C PRO A 28 -2.04 32.23 -19.72
N ALA A 29 -2.91 33.23 -19.87
CA ALA A 29 -4.35 33.09 -19.64
C ALA A 29 -5.00 31.94 -20.44
N SER A 30 -4.52 31.69 -21.67
CA SER A 30 -4.97 30.61 -22.55
C SER A 30 -4.70 29.20 -22.00
N PHE A 31 -3.66 29.03 -21.20
CA PHE A 31 -3.24 27.72 -20.66
C PHE A 31 -3.68 27.50 -19.21
N ARG A 32 -4.35 28.46 -18.57
CA ARG A 32 -4.79 28.34 -17.18
C ARG A 32 -5.79 27.20 -16.98
N GLY A 33 -6.68 26.96 -17.94
CA GLY A 33 -7.63 25.84 -17.87
C GLY A 33 -6.94 24.48 -17.86
N ASP A 34 -5.96 24.29 -18.74
CA ASP A 34 -5.18 23.05 -18.84
C ASP A 34 -4.22 22.88 -17.68
N PHE A 35 -3.55 23.95 -17.24
CA PHE A 35 -2.69 23.94 -16.07
C PHE A 35 -3.47 23.59 -14.80
N ASN A 36 -4.66 24.16 -14.61
CA ASN A 36 -5.53 23.82 -13.48
C ASN A 36 -6.01 22.36 -13.54
N ARG A 37 -6.29 21.81 -14.74
CA ARG A 37 -6.60 20.37 -14.91
C ARG A 37 -5.39 19.48 -14.62
N MET A 38 -4.20 19.90 -15.02
CA MET A 38 -2.98 19.13 -14.81
C MET A 38 -2.57 19.15 -13.33
N GLN A 39 -2.69 20.30 -12.67
CA GLN A 39 -2.43 20.47 -11.25
C GLN A 39 -3.49 19.76 -10.40
N SER A 40 -4.76 19.76 -10.80
CA SER A 40 -5.81 19.00 -10.11
C SER A 40 -5.62 17.49 -10.26
N ASN A 41 -5.23 17.00 -11.45
CA ASN A 41 -4.88 15.59 -11.67
C ASN A 41 -3.64 15.18 -10.87
N ALA A 42 -2.61 16.03 -10.80
CA ALA A 42 -1.42 15.78 -10.01
C ALA A 42 -1.70 15.76 -8.50
N ALA A 43 -2.51 16.72 -8.03
CA ALA A 43 -2.95 16.79 -6.64
C ALA A 43 -3.83 15.57 -6.27
N MET A 44 -4.75 15.17 -7.15
CA MET A 44 -5.56 13.97 -6.96
C MET A 44 -4.71 12.70 -6.90
N ASN A 45 -3.70 12.55 -7.76
CA ASN A 45 -2.79 11.40 -7.72
C ASN A 45 -1.97 11.34 -6.42
N MET A 46 -1.47 12.48 -5.94
CA MET A 46 -0.78 12.53 -4.65
C MET A 46 -1.72 12.22 -3.48
N ASN A 47 -2.95 12.76 -3.51
CA ASN A 47 -3.92 12.53 -2.45
C ASN A 47 -4.43 11.07 -2.46
N MET A 48 -4.59 10.47 -3.64
CA MET A 48 -4.89 9.04 -3.81
C MET A 48 -3.77 8.16 -3.28
N ASN A 49 -2.51 8.45 -3.60
CA ASN A 49 -1.38 7.70 -3.06
C ASN A 49 -1.28 7.83 -1.53
N ARG A 50 -1.58 9.01 -1.00
CA ARG A 50 -1.61 9.24 0.46
C ARG A 50 -2.78 8.53 1.13
N MET A 51 -3.97 8.55 0.53
CA MET A 51 -5.14 7.78 1.00
C MET A 51 -4.91 6.27 0.88
N MET A 52 -4.26 5.80 -0.18
CA MET A 52 -3.89 4.39 -0.34
C MET A 52 -2.91 3.97 0.75
N ASN A 53 -1.86 4.75 0.99
CA ASN A 53 -0.93 4.51 2.10
C ASN A 53 -1.63 4.60 3.46
N GLN A 54 -2.55 5.54 3.65
CA GLN A 54 -3.37 5.58 4.86
C GLN A 54 -4.31 4.39 4.97
N ARG A 55 -4.85 3.83 3.88
CA ARG A 55 -5.64 2.59 3.91
C ARG A 55 -4.79 1.38 4.28
N TRP A 56 -3.53 1.33 3.83
CA TRP A 56 -2.54 0.34 4.28
C TRP A 56 -2.31 0.42 5.81
N TYR A 57 -2.33 1.62 6.38
CA TYR A 57 -2.04 1.85 7.80
C TYR A 57 -3.27 1.85 8.73
N PHE A 58 -4.43 2.32 8.25
CA PHE A 58 -5.61 2.67 9.07
C PHE A 58 -6.92 1.97 8.67
N GLY A 59 -6.87 0.96 7.80
CA GLY A 59 -7.88 -0.11 7.72
C GLY A 59 -9.34 0.35 7.70
N MET A 60 -9.86 0.75 6.54
CA MET A 60 -11.30 0.75 6.30
C MET A 60 -11.64 -0.40 5.35
N ASN A 61 -12.29 -1.41 5.93
CA ASN A 61 -12.66 -2.74 5.42
C ASN A 61 -11.57 -3.82 5.59
N TYR A 62 -11.65 -4.51 6.74
CA TYR A 62 -10.96 -5.74 7.16
C TYR A 62 -9.45 -5.80 6.87
N MET A 63 -8.62 -5.54 7.90
CA MET A 63 -7.17 -5.69 7.82
C MET A 63 -6.76 -7.15 7.51
N VAL A 64 -6.42 -7.41 6.25
CA VAL A 64 -5.86 -8.69 5.76
C VAL A 64 -4.36 -8.76 6.06
N ASN A 65 -3.94 -8.44 7.29
CA ASN A 65 -2.54 -8.46 7.72
C ASN A 65 -2.43 -8.74 9.23
N LYS A 66 -2.81 -9.94 9.63
CA LYS A 66 -2.80 -10.43 11.00
C LYS A 66 -1.37 -10.66 11.47
N LYS A 67 -1.22 -10.73 12.79
CA LYS A 67 0.07 -11.07 13.41
C LYS A 67 0.24 -12.60 13.42
N TYR A 68 1.33 -13.07 12.84
CA TYR A 68 1.72 -14.48 12.85
C TYR A 68 3.05 -14.68 13.58
N LYS A 69 3.28 -15.91 14.04
CA LYS A 69 4.63 -16.37 14.42
C LYS A 69 5.34 -16.80 13.14
N PHE A 70 6.34 -16.03 12.72
CA PHE A 70 7.19 -16.33 11.59
C PHE A 70 8.50 -16.96 12.08
N LYS A 71 8.92 -18.04 11.42
CA LYS A 71 10.29 -18.53 11.46
C LYS A 71 11.04 -17.89 10.30
N VAL A 72 12.04 -17.09 10.62
CA VAL A 72 12.79 -16.28 9.67
C VAL A 72 14.18 -16.88 9.51
N MET A 73 14.52 -17.28 8.29
CA MET A 73 15.87 -17.73 7.95
C MET A 73 16.63 -16.57 7.34
N MET A 74 17.66 -16.11 8.04
CA MET A 74 18.52 -14.99 7.65
C MET A 74 19.55 -15.45 6.61
N LYS A 75 20.15 -14.50 5.86
CA LYS A 75 21.21 -14.80 4.88
C LYS A 75 22.51 -15.32 5.50
N ASP A 76 22.75 -15.02 6.77
CA ASP A 76 23.86 -15.58 7.57
C ASP A 76 23.55 -16.99 8.12
N SER A 77 22.46 -17.62 7.66
CA SER A 77 21.94 -18.92 8.12
C SER A 77 21.39 -18.93 9.55
N SER A 78 21.38 -17.80 10.26
CA SER A 78 20.71 -17.73 11.56
C SER A 78 19.19 -17.83 11.41
N VAL A 79 18.54 -18.38 12.44
CA VAL A 79 17.08 -18.55 12.47
C VAL A 79 16.51 -17.75 13.64
N LYS A 80 15.48 -16.96 13.36
CA LYS A 80 14.76 -16.16 14.37
C LYS A 80 13.27 -16.47 14.35
N GLU A 81 12.65 -16.56 15.51
CA GLU A 81 11.20 -16.64 15.63
C GLU A 81 10.63 -15.28 16.03
N VAL A 82 9.72 -14.75 15.21
CA VAL A 82 9.20 -13.39 15.36
C VAL A 82 7.68 -13.41 15.27
N LYS A 83 7.00 -12.87 16.29
CA LYS A 83 5.55 -12.63 16.24
C LYS A 83 5.28 -11.22 15.71
N SER A 84 4.91 -11.10 14.43
CA SER A 84 4.72 -9.79 13.79
C SER A 84 3.67 -9.84 12.68
N LYS A 85 3.32 -8.67 12.15
CA LYS A 85 2.64 -8.53 10.86
C LYS A 85 3.66 -8.09 9.82
N ILE A 86 3.33 -8.14 8.52
CA ILE A 86 4.24 -7.66 7.48
C ILE A 86 4.03 -6.15 7.31
N TYR A 87 5.07 -5.37 7.57
CA TYR A 87 5.05 -3.93 7.37
C TYR A 87 5.69 -3.57 6.02
N ALA A 88 5.36 -2.40 5.50
CA ALA A 88 5.98 -1.82 4.32
C ALA A 88 6.66 -0.51 4.70
N ASP A 89 7.95 -0.39 4.38
CA ASP A 89 8.72 0.83 4.55
C ASP A 89 8.53 1.70 3.31
N THR A 90 7.91 2.87 3.47
CA THR A 90 7.61 3.77 2.35
C THR A 90 8.85 4.48 1.80
N THR A 91 9.93 4.53 2.56
CA THR A 91 11.18 5.20 2.16
C THR A 91 12.05 4.26 1.35
N THR A 92 12.19 3.01 1.81
CA THR A 92 13.03 2.01 1.14
C THR A 92 12.25 1.12 0.18
N HIS A 93 10.92 1.22 0.17
CA HIS A 93 9.99 0.38 -0.60
C HIS A 93 10.17 -1.13 -0.33
N LYS A 94 10.62 -1.50 0.88
CA LYS A 94 10.84 -2.88 1.30
C LYS A 94 9.85 -3.32 2.37
N SER A 95 9.47 -4.59 2.35
CA SER A 95 8.73 -5.17 3.47
C SER A 95 9.67 -5.56 4.61
N TYR A 96 9.17 -5.44 5.84
CA TYR A 96 9.90 -5.81 7.04
C TYR A 96 8.98 -6.44 8.10
N LEU A 97 9.59 -7.24 8.98
CA LEU A 97 8.97 -7.71 10.23
C LEU A 97 9.54 -6.88 11.38
N MET A 98 8.69 -6.52 12.33
CA MET A 98 9.12 -5.90 13.59
C MET A 98 9.21 -6.95 14.69
N TYR A 99 10.29 -6.94 15.45
CA TYR A 99 10.37 -7.72 16.69
C TYR A 99 10.91 -6.89 17.85
N THR A 100 10.53 -7.31 19.06
CA THR A 100 10.95 -6.74 20.33
C THR A 100 11.97 -7.70 20.94
N ASP A 101 13.10 -7.18 21.41
CA ASP A 101 14.11 -8.01 22.06
C ASP A 101 13.67 -8.36 23.49
N LYS A 102 13.22 -9.60 23.69
CA LYS A 102 12.77 -10.08 25.00
C LYS A 102 13.92 -10.36 25.97
N ALA A 103 15.18 -10.33 25.51
CA ALA A 103 16.34 -10.45 26.41
C ALA A 103 16.51 -9.21 27.30
N LEU A 104 16.00 -8.06 26.85
CA LEU A 104 16.04 -6.82 27.60
C LEU A 104 14.82 -6.70 28.53
N PRO A 105 14.94 -6.03 29.70
CA PRO A 105 13.81 -5.81 30.60
C PRO A 105 12.80 -4.82 30.00
N ASP A 106 11.54 -4.86 30.45
CA ASP A 106 10.45 -4.00 29.93
C ASP A 106 10.70 -2.50 30.15
N THR A 107 11.58 -2.16 31.09
CA THR A 107 11.98 -0.79 31.37
C THR A 107 13.11 -0.29 30.46
N ASP A 108 13.79 -1.16 29.73
CA ASP A 108 14.90 -0.76 28.86
C ASP A 108 14.34 -0.10 27.59
N PRO A 109 14.65 1.18 27.32
CA PRO A 109 14.18 1.84 26.10
C PRO A 109 14.71 1.17 24.82
N ASN A 110 15.79 0.39 24.89
CA ASN A 110 16.33 -0.39 23.79
C ASN A 110 15.51 -1.67 23.52
N ARG A 111 14.70 -2.17 24.46
CA ARG A 111 13.79 -3.30 24.22
C ARG A 111 12.79 -3.01 23.10
N TYR A 112 12.27 -1.78 23.11
CA TYR A 112 11.29 -1.31 22.12
C TYR A 112 11.92 -0.55 20.96
N LYS A 113 13.25 -0.42 20.90
CA LYS A 113 13.90 0.02 19.65
C LYS A 113 13.50 -0.98 18.59
N GLU A 114 12.68 -0.52 17.64
CA GLU A 114 12.07 -1.33 16.60
C GLU A 114 13.15 -2.08 15.81
N ILE A 115 13.41 -3.34 16.15
CA ILE A 115 14.33 -4.13 15.37
C ILE A 115 13.57 -4.60 14.14
N ARG A 116 13.92 -4.03 12.99
CA ARG A 116 13.32 -4.33 11.70
C ARG A 116 14.13 -5.42 11.00
N ILE A 117 13.47 -6.51 10.65
CA ILE A 117 14.03 -7.53 9.77
C ILE A 117 13.48 -7.29 8.38
N TYR A 118 14.31 -6.73 7.50
CA TYR A 118 13.94 -6.48 6.12
C TYR A 118 14.05 -7.76 5.26
N CYS A 119 13.17 -7.89 4.27
CA CYS A 119 13.12 -9.03 3.36
C CYS A 119 14.47 -9.34 2.69
N ASP A 120 15.20 -8.32 2.25
CA ASP A 120 16.49 -8.44 1.57
C ASP A 120 17.63 -8.99 2.46
N LYS A 121 17.44 -9.05 3.78
CA LYS A 121 18.36 -9.69 4.74
C LYS A 121 18.00 -11.13 5.06
N THR A 122 16.89 -11.63 4.51
CA THR A 122 16.38 -12.98 4.72
C THR A 122 16.54 -13.83 3.46
N LEU A 123 16.63 -15.14 3.63
CA LEU A 123 16.49 -16.12 2.55
C LEU A 123 15.01 -16.44 2.34
N ASN A 124 14.32 -16.76 3.43
CA ASN A 124 12.90 -17.07 3.44
C ASN A 124 12.29 -16.77 4.81
N ILE A 125 10.96 -16.69 4.81
CA ILE A 125 10.15 -16.75 6.02
C ILE A 125 9.15 -17.89 5.90
N SER A 126 8.83 -18.51 7.03
CA SER A 126 7.75 -19.47 7.10
C SER A 126 6.80 -19.19 8.27
N ARG A 127 5.54 -19.56 8.10
CA ARG A 127 4.53 -19.54 9.16
C ARG A 127 3.69 -20.80 9.10
N SER A 128 3.21 -21.26 10.25
CA SER A 128 2.20 -22.31 10.31
C SER A 128 0.81 -21.70 10.55
N GLY A 129 -0.22 -22.25 9.91
CA GLY A 129 -1.60 -21.83 10.11
C GLY A 129 -2.57 -22.72 9.32
N GLY A 130 -3.74 -23.03 9.90
CA GLY A 130 -4.74 -23.89 9.24
C GLY A 130 -4.21 -25.29 8.88
N GLY A 131 -3.30 -25.85 9.69
CA GLY A 131 -2.70 -27.17 9.45
C GLY A 131 -1.60 -27.21 8.38
N ALA A 132 -1.33 -26.11 7.68
CA ALA A 132 -0.27 -26.02 6.68
C ALA A 132 0.90 -25.14 7.14
N THR A 133 2.08 -25.39 6.57
CA THR A 133 3.24 -24.50 6.69
C THR A 133 3.47 -23.80 5.36
N TYR A 134 3.46 -22.47 5.41
CA TYR A 134 3.69 -21.61 4.27
C TYR A 134 5.12 -21.11 4.33
N THR A 135 5.97 -21.56 3.41
CA THR A 135 7.36 -21.10 3.28
C THR A 135 7.49 -20.26 2.03
N VAL A 136 8.08 -19.09 2.17
CA VAL A 136 8.14 -18.07 1.12
C VAL A 136 9.53 -17.49 1.01
N MET A 137 10.04 -17.43 -0.23
CA MET A 137 11.32 -16.82 -0.54
C MET A 137 11.23 -15.29 -0.49
N ALA A 138 12.31 -14.67 -0.01
CA ALA A 138 12.46 -13.23 -0.10
C ALA A 138 12.83 -12.80 -1.52
N THR A 139 12.27 -11.68 -1.97
CA THR A 139 12.76 -10.92 -3.12
C THR A 139 13.64 -9.75 -2.64
N ASP A 140 14.00 -8.87 -3.55
CA ASP A 140 14.66 -7.59 -3.28
C ASP A 140 13.82 -6.61 -2.43
N SER A 141 12.50 -6.76 -2.48
CA SER A 141 11.53 -5.76 -2.01
C SER A 141 10.43 -6.34 -1.13
N CYS A 142 10.09 -7.62 -1.23
CA CYS A 142 9.09 -8.24 -0.36
C CYS A 142 9.21 -9.75 -0.21
N TRP A 143 8.32 -10.35 0.58
CA TRP A 143 8.08 -11.80 0.58
C TRP A 143 6.83 -12.11 -0.24
N LEU A 144 6.92 -13.03 -1.20
CA LEU A 144 5.83 -13.34 -2.14
C LEU A 144 5.09 -14.64 -1.76
N PHE A 145 3.95 -14.50 -1.09
CA PHE A 145 3.08 -15.61 -0.71
C PHE A 145 2.25 -16.06 -1.89
N LYS A 146 2.33 -17.34 -2.27
CA LYS A 146 1.45 -17.90 -3.30
C LYS A 146 0.04 -18.06 -2.72
N VAL A 147 -0.93 -17.38 -3.34
CA VAL A 147 -2.31 -17.28 -2.84
C VAL A 147 -3.33 -17.83 -3.82
N ILE A 148 -2.99 -17.88 -5.11
CA ILE A 148 -3.77 -18.61 -6.12
C ILE A 148 -2.87 -19.68 -6.74
N TRP A 149 -3.43 -20.88 -6.87
CA TRP A 149 -2.79 -22.04 -7.50
C TRP A 149 -3.51 -22.39 -8.81
N GLY A 150 -2.78 -22.84 -9.82
CA GLY A 150 -3.33 -23.32 -11.09
C GLY A 150 -2.41 -23.13 -12.29
N LYS A 151 -2.99 -23.01 -13.49
CA LYS A 151 -2.28 -22.68 -14.75
C LYS A 151 -1.51 -21.35 -14.60
N VAL A 152 -2.13 -20.39 -13.92
CA VAL A 152 -1.53 -19.15 -13.46
C VAL A 152 -1.52 -19.12 -11.94
N ASN A 153 -0.34 -19.16 -11.33
CA ASN A 153 -0.18 -18.90 -9.91
C ASN A 153 -0.12 -17.39 -9.65
N ALA A 154 -0.72 -16.92 -8.56
CA ALA A 154 -0.63 -15.51 -8.15
C ALA A 154 -0.02 -15.37 -6.76
N TYR A 155 0.69 -14.26 -6.55
CA TYR A 155 1.44 -14.00 -5.33
C TYR A 155 1.05 -12.67 -4.71
N SER A 156 0.91 -12.69 -3.38
CA SER A 156 0.64 -11.53 -2.53
C SER A 156 1.87 -11.16 -1.71
N ASN A 157 2.03 -9.89 -1.36
CA ASN A 157 3.03 -9.48 -0.38
C ASN A 157 2.56 -9.64 1.08
N LEU A 158 1.32 -10.09 1.28
CA LEU A 158 0.75 -10.38 2.60
C LEU A 158 0.68 -11.88 2.82
N SER A 159 0.82 -12.26 4.08
CA SER A 159 0.87 -13.67 4.45
C SER A 159 -0.50 -14.32 4.56
N GLU A 160 -1.60 -13.59 4.38
CA GLU A 160 -2.94 -14.14 4.50
C GLU A 160 -3.23 -15.17 3.42
N THR A 161 -4.19 -16.03 3.69
CA THR A 161 -4.70 -17.03 2.74
C THR A 161 -6.16 -16.77 2.40
N ASP A 162 -6.91 -16.26 3.37
CA ASP A 162 -8.30 -15.88 3.24
C ASP A 162 -8.40 -14.37 3.02
N ASP A 163 -9.51 -13.92 2.43
CA ASP A 163 -9.82 -12.50 2.23
C ASP A 163 -8.82 -11.72 1.35
N ILE A 164 -8.05 -12.40 0.52
CA ILE A 164 -7.17 -11.75 -0.46
C ILE A 164 -7.95 -11.36 -1.71
N ASP A 165 -7.76 -10.11 -2.13
CA ASP A 165 -8.31 -9.57 -3.38
C ASP A 165 -7.18 -9.13 -4.33
N SER A 166 -7.60 -8.51 -5.44
CA SER A 166 -6.73 -7.96 -6.47
C SER A 166 -5.73 -6.91 -5.97
N TYR A 167 -5.99 -6.27 -4.83
CA TYR A 167 -5.18 -5.17 -4.32
C TYR A 167 -3.86 -5.65 -3.71
N TYR A 168 -3.84 -6.85 -3.13
CA TYR A 168 -2.66 -7.41 -2.48
C TYR A 168 -1.78 -8.23 -3.42
N LEU A 169 -2.30 -8.59 -4.61
CA LEU A 169 -1.51 -9.30 -5.60
C LEU A 169 -0.39 -8.40 -6.15
N ARG A 170 0.79 -8.99 -6.34
CA ARG A 170 2.01 -8.30 -6.80
C ARG A 170 2.66 -8.96 -7.99
N ALA A 171 2.58 -10.28 -8.06
CA ALA A 171 3.23 -11.05 -9.09
C ALA A 171 2.38 -12.26 -9.49
N PHE A 172 2.70 -12.84 -10.64
CA PHE A 172 2.10 -14.09 -11.11
C PHE A 172 3.15 -14.96 -11.81
N GLN A 173 2.82 -16.23 -12.01
CA GLN A 173 3.68 -17.20 -12.66
C GLN A 173 2.82 -18.10 -13.55
N VAL A 174 3.24 -18.31 -14.79
CA VAL A 174 2.51 -19.12 -15.78
C VAL A 174 3.17 -20.51 -15.87
N PHE A 175 2.41 -21.58 -15.67
CA PHE A 175 2.87 -22.99 -15.76
C PHE A 175 4.21 -23.30 -15.06
N GLY A 176 4.50 -22.65 -13.92
CA GLY A 176 5.76 -22.86 -13.20
C GLY A 176 6.98 -22.13 -13.77
N GLY A 177 6.80 -21.26 -14.76
CA GLY A 177 7.88 -20.46 -15.36
C GLY A 177 8.42 -19.34 -14.45
N SER A 178 8.96 -18.27 -15.02
CA SER A 178 9.46 -17.14 -14.24
C SER A 178 8.31 -16.38 -13.57
N ILE A 179 8.56 -15.90 -12.34
CA ILE A 179 7.66 -14.97 -11.66
C ILE A 179 7.74 -13.61 -12.36
N GLN A 180 6.58 -13.09 -12.75
CA GLN A 180 6.43 -11.82 -13.46
C GLN A 180 5.65 -10.83 -12.61
N LYS A 181 5.94 -9.54 -12.78
CA LYS A 181 5.16 -8.47 -12.18
C LYS A 181 3.71 -8.57 -12.65
N LEU A 182 2.75 -8.41 -11.73
CA LEU A 182 1.34 -8.40 -12.08
C LEU A 182 0.89 -7.01 -12.54
N ASP A 183 0.59 -6.88 -13.83
CA ASP A 183 -0.09 -5.73 -14.41
C ASP A 183 -0.93 -6.16 -15.63
N SER A 184 -1.76 -5.26 -16.15
CA SER A 184 -2.63 -5.59 -17.30
C SER A 184 -1.87 -5.96 -18.56
N ALA A 185 -0.71 -5.35 -18.82
CA ALA A 185 0.06 -5.58 -20.05
C ALA A 185 0.68 -6.98 -20.05
N SER A 186 1.21 -7.40 -18.90
CA SER A 186 1.81 -8.73 -18.70
C SER A 186 0.76 -9.84 -18.64
N LEU A 187 -0.39 -9.63 -17.97
CA LEU A 187 -1.40 -10.68 -17.81
C LEU A 187 -2.32 -10.86 -19.02
N ALA A 188 -2.66 -9.78 -19.74
CA ALA A 188 -3.58 -9.84 -20.89
C ALA A 188 -3.24 -10.92 -21.95
N PRO A 189 -1.98 -11.04 -22.44
CA PRO A 189 -1.65 -12.04 -23.45
C PRO A 189 -1.81 -13.49 -22.94
N VAL A 190 -1.69 -13.71 -21.63
CA VAL A 190 -1.82 -15.03 -21.01
C VAL A 190 -3.27 -15.49 -20.97
N ILE A 191 -4.19 -14.57 -20.64
CA ILE A 191 -5.60 -14.91 -20.42
C ILE A 191 -6.52 -14.60 -21.62
N LYS A 192 -5.96 -14.15 -22.76
CA LYS A 192 -6.70 -13.64 -23.92
C LYS A 192 -7.74 -14.60 -24.49
N GLU A 193 -7.45 -15.90 -24.41
CA GLU A 193 -8.30 -17.00 -24.91
C GLU A 193 -9.56 -17.21 -24.03
N ASN A 194 -9.63 -16.60 -22.85
CA ASN A 194 -10.74 -16.73 -21.91
C ASN A 194 -11.53 -15.42 -21.79
N PRO A 195 -12.69 -15.28 -22.47
CA PRO A 195 -13.47 -14.04 -22.47
C PRO A 195 -13.95 -13.61 -21.09
N LYS A 196 -14.23 -14.56 -20.19
CA LYS A 196 -14.66 -14.24 -18.80
C LYS A 196 -13.49 -13.59 -18.06
N ALA A 197 -12.31 -14.22 -18.08
CA ALA A 197 -11.11 -13.70 -17.45
C ALA A 197 -10.73 -12.31 -18.00
N VAL A 198 -10.80 -12.11 -19.31
CA VAL A 198 -10.57 -10.80 -19.96
C VAL A 198 -11.57 -9.74 -19.47
N LYS A 199 -12.85 -10.10 -19.31
CA LYS A 199 -13.88 -9.19 -18.76
C LYS A 199 -13.56 -8.76 -17.33
N ALA A 200 -13.05 -9.66 -16.49
CA ALA A 200 -12.60 -9.33 -15.14
C ALA A 200 -11.34 -8.43 -15.15
N LEU A 201 -10.37 -8.72 -16.01
CA LEU A 201 -9.16 -7.92 -16.17
C LEU A 201 -9.47 -6.48 -16.61
N LYS A 202 -10.43 -6.28 -17.52
CA LYS A 202 -10.88 -4.94 -17.94
C LYS A 202 -11.44 -4.11 -16.79
N LYS A 203 -11.97 -4.76 -15.74
CA LYS A 203 -12.42 -4.13 -14.49
C LYS A 203 -11.30 -3.95 -13.46
N LYS A 204 -10.05 -4.26 -13.82
CA LYS A 204 -8.87 -4.31 -12.93
C LYS A 204 -9.01 -5.30 -11.77
N ASP A 205 -9.86 -6.32 -11.94
CA ASP A 205 -10.04 -7.39 -10.97
C ASP A 205 -9.15 -8.59 -11.35
N TYR A 206 -7.85 -8.44 -11.08
CA TYR A 206 -6.82 -9.43 -11.37
C TYR A 206 -7.05 -10.78 -10.68
N TYR A 207 -7.47 -10.76 -9.41
CA TYR A 207 -7.77 -11.96 -8.63
C TYR A 207 -8.86 -12.78 -9.32
N LYS A 208 -9.99 -12.16 -9.66
CA LYS A 208 -11.08 -12.83 -10.37
C LYS A 208 -10.69 -13.26 -11.77
N ALA A 209 -9.90 -12.45 -12.48
CA ALA A 209 -9.41 -12.80 -13.82
C ALA A 209 -8.57 -14.08 -13.80
N ILE A 210 -7.62 -14.20 -12.86
CA ILE A 210 -6.77 -15.37 -12.70
C ILE A 210 -7.59 -16.60 -12.29
N LEU A 211 -8.52 -16.46 -11.32
CA LEU A 211 -9.40 -17.56 -10.93
C LEU A 211 -10.20 -18.09 -12.12
N GLN A 212 -10.84 -17.20 -12.90
CA GLN A 212 -11.63 -17.60 -14.07
C GLN A 212 -10.80 -18.26 -15.18
N TYR A 213 -9.53 -17.86 -15.32
CA TYR A 213 -8.62 -18.50 -16.26
C TYR A 213 -8.25 -19.92 -15.79
N ASN A 214 -7.98 -20.10 -14.50
CA ASN A 214 -7.61 -21.39 -13.93
C ASN A 214 -8.75 -22.42 -13.89
N THR A 215 -10.01 -22.00 -14.00
CA THR A 215 -11.18 -22.92 -14.01
C THR A 215 -11.47 -23.56 -15.38
N VAL A 216 -10.82 -23.13 -16.46
CA VAL A 216 -11.05 -23.72 -17.78
C VAL A 216 -10.02 -24.83 -17.98
N ASP A 217 -10.48 -26.06 -18.14
CA ASP A 217 -9.65 -27.23 -18.48
C ASP A 217 -9.11 -27.13 -19.92
#